data_AF-A0A3D3THN6-F1
#
_entry.id   AF-A0A3D3THN6-F1
#
_cell.length_a   1.000
_cell.length_b   1.000
_cell.length_c   1.000
_cell.angle_alpha   90.00
_cell.angle_beta   90.00
_cell.angle_gamma   90.00
#
_symmetry.space_group_name_H-M   'P 1'
#
loop_
_entity.id
_entity.type
_entity.pdbx_description
1 polymer ?
#
loop_
_entity_poly.entity_id
_entity_poly.type
_entity_poly.pdbx_seq_one_letter_code
_entity_poly.pdbx_strand_id
1 'polypeptide(L)'
;HDNKLYLISIIGVPDSDKILKKTFPDKYKDGKVYADWFSGNLSIPKGDVLRWDGVFSRTYLKEDIYEFMNGDLIKKKNIDNYIGLPNSIPRLVDNPFDGASFNHIIDTVFACIKELDWVILSELNGWGCDDSYDIIIDENGKIGDIEVDRLPTFLDTQEEIDEYMKHCEECIEIFKNQLKNLQFDIIKWNGFPYQERIRLELDYFKKDGLENRTY
;
A
#
# COMPACT_ATOMS: atom_id res chain seq x y z
N HIS A 1 -31.29 27.60 -22.68
CA HIS A 1 -31.26 26.16 -22.36
C HIS A 1 -29.88 25.87 -21.82
N ASP A 2 -29.76 25.80 -20.50
CA ASP A 2 -28.48 25.65 -19.81
C ASP A 2 -28.08 24.18 -19.88
N ASN A 3 -27.14 23.83 -20.77
CA ASN A 3 -26.60 22.48 -21.03
C ASN A 3 -26.00 21.81 -19.78
N LYS A 4 -26.81 21.59 -18.74
CA LYS A 4 -26.43 20.98 -17.48
C LYS A 4 -27.09 19.62 -17.36
N LEU A 5 -26.28 18.63 -17.00
CA LEU A 5 -26.76 17.31 -16.64
C LEU A 5 -27.48 17.39 -15.28
N TYR A 6 -28.56 16.64 -15.13
CA TYR A 6 -29.25 16.52 -13.86
C TYR A 6 -29.76 15.09 -13.65
N LEU A 7 -29.85 14.70 -12.38
CA LEU A 7 -30.40 13.44 -11.94
C LEU A 7 -31.83 13.67 -11.42
N ILE A 8 -32.80 12.93 -11.96
CA ILE A 8 -34.24 13.04 -11.59
C ILE A 8 -34.74 11.85 -10.76
N SER A 9 -34.14 10.68 -10.92
CA SER A 9 -34.57 9.46 -10.22
C SER A 9 -33.49 8.39 -10.28
N ILE A 10 -33.55 7.45 -9.33
CA ILE A 10 -32.78 6.22 -9.31
C ILE A 10 -33.77 5.07 -9.54
N ILE A 11 -33.58 4.34 -10.65
CA ILE A 11 -34.48 3.24 -11.03
C ILE A 11 -34.36 2.11 -10.00
N GLY A 12 -35.49 1.56 -9.58
CA GLY A 12 -35.54 0.45 -8.61
C GLY A 12 -35.49 0.87 -7.14
N VAL A 13 -35.49 2.17 -6.85
CA VAL A 13 -35.48 2.70 -5.47
C VAL A 13 -36.80 3.43 -5.17
N PRO A 14 -37.65 2.90 -4.27
CA PRO A 14 -38.85 3.60 -3.79
C PRO A 14 -38.49 4.94 -3.14
N ASP A 15 -39.38 5.94 -3.26
CA ASP A 15 -39.17 7.29 -2.71
C ASP A 15 -37.82 7.94 -3.14
N SER A 16 -37.37 7.67 -4.37
CA SER A 16 -36.11 8.18 -4.91
C SER A 16 -36.00 9.71 -4.79
N ASP A 17 -37.09 10.45 -4.91
CA ASP A 17 -37.11 11.91 -4.77
C ASP A 17 -36.70 12.37 -3.36
N LYS A 18 -37.23 11.71 -2.32
CA LYS A 18 -36.89 11.99 -0.92
C LYS A 18 -35.42 11.67 -0.65
N ILE A 19 -34.93 10.56 -1.21
CA ILE A 19 -33.53 10.15 -1.08
C ILE A 19 -32.61 11.16 -1.76
N LEU A 20 -32.92 11.57 -3.00
CA LEU A 20 -32.14 12.56 -3.73
C LEU A 20 -32.10 13.91 -2.99
N LYS A 21 -33.24 14.37 -2.47
CA LYS A 21 -33.32 15.61 -1.68
C LYS A 21 -32.52 15.52 -0.37
N LYS A 22 -32.54 14.37 0.32
CA LYS A 22 -31.78 14.15 1.55
C LYS A 22 -30.27 14.04 1.29
N THR A 23 -29.89 13.40 0.20
CA THR A 23 -28.48 13.12 -0.14
C THR A 23 -27.78 14.35 -0.73
N PHE A 24 -28.50 15.15 -1.52
CA PHE A 24 -27.96 16.32 -2.23
C PHE A 24 -28.77 17.59 -1.92
N PRO A 25 -28.90 17.98 -0.63
CA PRO A 25 -29.81 19.06 -0.23
C PRO A 25 -29.51 20.38 -0.95
N ASP A 26 -28.23 20.71 -1.15
CA ASP A 26 -27.80 21.97 -1.76
C ASP A 26 -27.95 21.99 -3.29
N LYS A 27 -28.02 20.82 -3.92
CA LYS A 27 -28.10 20.66 -5.38
C LYS A 27 -29.51 20.26 -5.86
N TYR A 28 -30.40 19.89 -4.94
CA TYR A 28 -31.76 19.50 -5.24
C TYR A 28 -32.67 20.74 -5.41
N LYS A 29 -33.08 21.03 -6.65
CA LYS A 29 -33.98 22.13 -6.99
C LYS A 29 -35.00 21.65 -8.02
N ASP A 30 -36.27 21.99 -7.82
CA ASP A 30 -37.37 21.68 -8.75
C ASP A 30 -37.46 20.20 -9.18
N GLY A 31 -37.24 19.28 -8.23
CA GLY A 31 -37.30 17.84 -8.50
C GLY A 31 -36.05 17.26 -9.17
N LYS A 32 -34.95 18.01 -9.23
CA LYS A 32 -33.72 17.65 -9.94
C LYS A 32 -32.50 17.87 -9.07
N VAL A 33 -31.53 16.98 -9.13
CA VAL A 33 -30.18 17.22 -8.61
C VAL A 33 -29.31 17.68 -9.77
N TYR A 34 -28.85 18.92 -9.72
CA TYR A 34 -27.98 19.48 -10.77
C TYR A 34 -26.54 18.99 -10.60
N ALA A 35 -25.96 18.50 -11.69
CA ALA A 35 -24.54 18.15 -11.71
C ALA A 35 -23.68 19.40 -11.92
N ASP A 36 -22.52 19.40 -11.27
CA ASP A 36 -21.46 20.35 -11.57
C ASP A 36 -20.48 19.74 -12.56
N TRP A 37 -19.78 20.60 -13.29
CA TRP A 37 -18.71 20.14 -14.16
C TRP A 37 -17.55 19.57 -13.33
N PHE A 38 -17.00 18.46 -13.81
CA PHE A 38 -15.92 17.76 -13.13
C PHE A 38 -14.67 18.64 -13.01
N SER A 39 -14.06 18.63 -11.82
CA SER A 39 -12.73 19.19 -11.57
C SER A 39 -11.90 18.14 -10.86
N GLY A 40 -10.72 17.84 -11.38
CA GLY A 40 -9.85 16.78 -10.87
C GLY A 40 -9.07 16.09 -11.97
N ASN A 41 -8.44 14.97 -11.62
CA ASN A 41 -7.61 14.18 -12.53
C ASN A 41 -8.37 12.94 -13.03
N LEU A 42 -8.29 12.68 -14.33
CA LEU A 42 -8.63 11.39 -14.93
C LEU A 42 -7.34 10.70 -15.38
N SER A 43 -7.15 9.46 -14.93
CA SER A 43 -6.05 8.60 -15.37
C SER A 43 -6.57 7.64 -16.43
N ILE A 44 -5.95 7.67 -17.62
CA ILE A 44 -6.24 6.72 -18.69
C ILE A 44 -5.08 5.73 -18.76
N PRO A 45 -5.33 4.43 -18.53
CA PRO A 45 -4.28 3.42 -18.51
C PRO A 45 -3.61 3.26 -19.87
N LYS A 46 -2.28 3.09 -19.86
CA LYS A 46 -1.46 2.77 -21.02
C LYS A 46 -0.49 1.63 -20.67
N GLY A 47 -0.71 0.46 -21.25
CA GLY A 47 0.10 -0.73 -20.97
C GLY A 47 -0.42 -1.53 -19.79
N ASP A 48 0.47 -2.33 -19.20
CA ASP A 48 0.08 -3.35 -18.22
C ASP A 48 -0.18 -2.78 -16.83
N VAL A 49 -0.98 -3.49 -16.05
CA VAL A 49 -1.20 -3.15 -14.64
C VAL A 49 0.11 -3.32 -13.89
N LEU A 50 0.47 -2.31 -13.13
CA LEU A 50 1.65 -2.31 -12.27
C LEU A 50 1.29 -2.76 -10.85
N ARG A 51 0.18 -2.23 -10.32
CA ARG A 51 -0.35 -2.54 -8.99
C ARG A 51 -1.86 -2.42 -8.91
N TRP A 52 -2.44 -3.15 -7.97
CA TRP A 52 -3.84 -3.09 -7.56
C TRP A 52 -3.92 -3.02 -6.04
N ASP A 53 -4.82 -2.19 -5.52
CA ASP A 53 -5.06 -2.05 -4.08
C ASP A 53 -5.92 -3.18 -3.49
N GLY A 54 -6.29 -4.18 -4.30
CA GLY A 54 -7.16 -5.28 -3.90
C GLY A 54 -8.66 -4.96 -3.94
N VAL A 55 -9.06 -3.72 -4.22
CA VAL A 55 -10.48 -3.32 -4.15
C VAL A 55 -10.91 -2.41 -5.31
N PHE A 56 -10.40 -1.18 -5.41
CA PHE A 56 -10.98 -0.14 -6.24
C PHE A 56 -10.01 0.51 -7.22
N SER A 57 -8.74 0.63 -6.87
CA SER A 57 -7.77 1.46 -7.60
C SER A 57 -6.60 0.63 -8.11
N ARG A 58 -6.18 0.96 -9.33
CA ARG A 58 -5.04 0.36 -10.02
C ARG A 58 -4.13 1.46 -10.51
N THR A 59 -2.85 1.15 -10.64
CA THR A 59 -1.93 1.95 -11.43
C THR A 59 -1.25 1.08 -12.47
N TYR A 60 -0.90 1.70 -13.60
CA TYR A 60 -0.38 1.02 -14.78
C TYR A 60 1.04 1.48 -15.05
N LEU A 61 1.83 0.69 -15.77
CA LEU A 61 3.22 1.05 -16.11
C LEU A 61 3.32 2.44 -16.74
N LYS A 62 2.36 2.80 -17.60
CA LYS A 62 2.19 4.15 -18.13
C LYS A 62 0.76 4.61 -18.03
N GLU A 63 0.56 5.91 -17.90
CA GLU A 63 -0.76 6.52 -17.84
C GLU A 63 -0.76 7.87 -18.54
N ASP A 64 -1.88 8.21 -19.17
CA ASP A 64 -2.17 9.59 -19.55
C ASP A 64 -3.02 10.22 -18.44
N ILE A 65 -2.50 11.24 -17.77
CA ILE A 65 -3.24 12.02 -16.78
C ILE A 65 -3.80 13.28 -17.44
N TYR A 66 -5.11 13.46 -17.32
CA TYR A 66 -5.86 14.60 -17.79
C TYR A 66 -6.41 15.37 -16.59
N GLU A 67 -6.00 16.62 -16.46
CA GLU A 67 -6.47 17.51 -15.40
C GLU A 67 -7.60 18.38 -15.93
N PHE A 68 -8.75 18.35 -15.27
CA PHE A 68 -9.92 19.12 -15.62
C PHE A 68 -10.22 20.17 -14.56
N MET A 69 -10.68 21.33 -14.99
CA MET A 69 -11.23 22.37 -14.13
C MET A 69 -12.54 22.85 -14.72
N ASN A 70 -13.63 22.70 -13.97
CA ASN A 70 -14.99 23.02 -14.40
C ASN A 70 -15.35 22.41 -15.78
N GLY A 71 -14.91 21.18 -16.03
CA GLY A 71 -15.20 20.44 -17.27
C GLY A 71 -14.23 20.73 -18.40
N ASP A 72 -13.39 21.76 -18.29
CA ASP A 72 -12.37 22.10 -19.27
C ASP A 72 -11.08 21.33 -18.99
N LEU A 73 -10.51 20.72 -20.04
CA LEU A 73 -9.20 20.09 -19.98
C LEU A 73 -8.12 21.17 -19.90
N ILE A 74 -7.44 21.28 -18.76
CA ILE A 74 -6.40 22.29 -18.54
C ILE A 74 -4.97 21.74 -18.71
N LYS A 75 -4.78 20.43 -18.52
CA LYS A 75 -3.46 19.81 -18.66
C LYS A 75 -3.56 18.36 -19.09
N LYS A 76 -2.61 17.93 -19.92
CA LYS A 76 -2.37 16.54 -20.28
C LYS A 76 -0.91 16.21 -20.01
N LYS A 77 -0.64 15.09 -19.33
CA LYS A 77 0.71 14.55 -19.17
C LYS A 77 0.70 13.05 -19.41
N ASN A 78 1.75 12.55 -20.05
CA ASN A 78 2.06 11.13 -20.06
C ASN A 78 3.06 10.86 -18.94
N ILE A 79 2.85 9.80 -18.18
CA ILE A 79 3.69 9.45 -17.03
C ILE A 79 4.10 7.99 -17.09
N ASP A 80 5.31 7.71 -16.60
CA ASP A 80 5.78 6.37 -16.27
C ASP A 80 5.72 6.20 -14.75
N ASN A 81 5.08 5.10 -14.33
CA ASN A 81 4.90 4.76 -12.91
C ASN A 81 5.93 3.77 -12.37
N TYR A 82 6.87 3.35 -13.21
CA TYR A 82 7.99 2.50 -12.80
C TYR A 82 9.31 3.19 -13.15
N ILE A 83 10.19 3.34 -12.17
CA ILE A 83 11.55 3.84 -12.38
C ILE A 83 12.52 2.75 -11.93
N GLY A 84 13.23 2.17 -12.91
CA GLY A 84 14.39 1.34 -12.68
C GLY A 84 15.57 2.17 -12.22
N LEU A 85 16.15 1.86 -11.06
CA LEU A 85 17.37 2.49 -10.56
C LEU A 85 18.61 1.63 -10.88
N PRO A 86 19.82 2.20 -10.90
CA PRO A 86 21.02 1.39 -11.04
C PRO A 86 21.26 0.50 -9.81
N ASN A 87 21.54 -0.80 -10.04
CA ASN A 87 21.81 -1.80 -9.01
C ASN A 87 20.71 -1.98 -7.96
N SER A 88 19.47 -1.63 -8.30
CA SER A 88 18.31 -1.84 -7.45
C SER A 88 17.65 -3.19 -7.70
N ILE A 89 16.80 -3.57 -6.76
CA ILE A 89 15.95 -4.75 -6.82
C ILE A 89 14.66 -4.37 -7.55
N PRO A 90 14.30 -5.07 -8.64
CA PRO A 90 13.05 -4.84 -9.35
C PRO A 90 11.86 -5.01 -8.43
N ARG A 91 10.83 -4.18 -8.60
CA ARG A 91 9.55 -4.33 -7.88
C ARG A 91 8.40 -4.69 -8.81
N LEU A 92 8.67 -5.11 -10.04
CA LEU A 92 7.64 -5.72 -10.88
C LEU A 92 7.21 -7.04 -10.26
N VAL A 93 5.92 -7.33 -10.29
CA VAL A 93 5.33 -8.57 -9.76
C VAL A 93 4.74 -9.35 -10.92
N ASP A 94 4.83 -10.67 -10.86
CA ASP A 94 4.39 -11.54 -11.97
C ASP A 94 2.88 -11.44 -12.20
N ASN A 95 2.09 -11.36 -11.12
CA ASN A 95 0.66 -11.14 -11.18
C ASN A 95 0.25 -9.97 -10.25
N PRO A 96 -0.01 -8.76 -10.80
CA PRO A 96 -0.35 -7.59 -10.00
C PRO A 96 -1.76 -7.67 -9.37
N PHE A 97 -2.51 -8.75 -9.63
CA PHE A 97 -3.81 -9.02 -9.03
C PHE A 97 -3.76 -10.04 -7.90
N ASP A 98 -2.59 -10.62 -7.64
CA ASP A 98 -2.39 -11.63 -6.62
C ASP A 98 -1.54 -11.06 -5.47
N GLY A 99 -2.10 -11.06 -4.27
CA GLY A 99 -1.42 -10.61 -3.06
C GLY A 99 -0.16 -11.41 -2.74
N ALA A 100 -0.04 -12.64 -3.25
CA ALA A 100 1.15 -13.48 -3.08
C ALA A 100 2.29 -13.14 -4.04
N SER A 101 2.12 -12.19 -4.97
CA SER A 101 3.15 -11.90 -6.00
C SER A 101 4.32 -11.03 -5.51
N PHE A 102 4.39 -10.74 -4.20
CA PHE A 102 5.53 -10.05 -3.59
C PHE A 102 6.71 -10.97 -3.26
N ASN A 103 6.64 -12.25 -3.63
CA ASN A 103 7.61 -13.28 -3.24
C ASN A 103 9.07 -12.86 -3.45
N HIS A 104 9.44 -12.29 -4.59
CA HIS A 104 10.85 -11.93 -4.81
C HIS A 104 11.33 -10.76 -3.92
N ILE A 105 10.46 -9.81 -3.58
CA ILE A 105 10.78 -8.72 -2.65
C ILE A 105 10.94 -9.31 -1.25
N ILE A 106 9.98 -10.13 -0.82
CA ILE A 106 10.00 -10.80 0.48
C ILE A 106 11.23 -11.69 0.61
N ASP A 107 11.53 -12.51 -0.40
CA ASP A 107 12.69 -13.40 -0.45
C ASP A 107 14.00 -12.62 -0.36
N THR A 108 14.08 -11.45 -1.01
CA THR A 108 15.27 -10.59 -0.95
C THR A 108 15.49 -10.04 0.46
N VAL A 109 14.42 -9.56 1.10
CA VAL A 109 14.47 -9.05 2.47
C VAL A 109 14.81 -10.18 3.44
N PHE A 110 14.14 -11.32 3.31
CA PHE A 110 14.39 -12.52 4.11
C PHE A 110 15.82 -13.02 3.98
N ALA A 111 16.36 -13.10 2.76
CA ALA A 111 17.74 -13.51 2.51
C ALA A 111 18.74 -12.60 3.26
N CYS A 112 18.46 -11.30 3.36
CA CYS A 112 19.32 -10.39 4.13
C CYS A 112 19.19 -10.61 5.64
N ILE A 113 17.97 -10.78 6.14
CA ILE A 113 17.69 -10.99 7.57
C ILE A 113 18.22 -12.35 8.05
N LYS A 114 18.20 -13.37 7.19
CA LYS A 114 18.66 -14.73 7.50
C LYS A 114 20.14 -14.82 7.85
N GLU A 115 20.96 -13.87 7.41
CA GLU A 115 22.41 -13.82 7.68
C GLU A 115 22.75 -13.33 9.11
N LEU A 116 21.75 -12.89 9.88
CA LEU A 116 21.94 -12.50 11.27
C LEU A 116 22.18 -13.73 12.17
N ASP A 117 22.71 -13.50 13.39
CA ASP A 117 22.92 -14.57 14.37
C ASP A 117 21.60 -14.94 15.08
N TRP A 118 20.85 -15.85 14.48
CA TRP A 118 19.55 -16.29 14.98
C TRP A 118 19.60 -17.12 16.26
N VAL A 119 20.76 -17.66 16.64
CA VAL A 119 20.92 -18.30 17.96
C VAL A 119 20.81 -17.24 19.05
N ILE A 120 21.36 -16.04 18.82
CA ILE A 120 21.26 -14.91 19.76
C ILE A 120 19.89 -14.24 19.65
N LEU A 121 19.43 -13.96 18.41
CA LEU A 121 18.20 -13.18 18.21
C LEU A 121 16.94 -13.89 18.70
N SER A 122 16.86 -15.22 18.61
CA SER A 122 15.70 -15.98 19.12
C SER A 122 15.60 -16.02 20.64
N GLU A 123 16.67 -15.66 21.35
CA GLU A 123 16.69 -15.62 22.82
C GLU A 123 16.81 -14.17 23.35
N LEU A 124 16.84 -13.18 22.45
CA LEU A 124 17.03 -11.78 22.81
C LEU A 124 15.94 -11.33 23.79
N ASN A 125 16.39 -10.86 24.97
CA ASN A 125 15.57 -10.44 26.10
C ASN A 125 14.44 -11.41 26.51
N GLY A 126 14.57 -12.70 26.18
CA GLY A 126 13.58 -13.73 26.52
C GLY A 126 12.35 -13.80 25.64
N TRP A 127 12.23 -12.92 24.62
CA TRP A 127 11.07 -12.85 23.73
C TRP A 127 11.39 -13.29 22.29
N GLY A 128 12.63 -13.09 21.83
CA GLY A 128 13.05 -13.46 20.46
C GLY A 128 12.65 -12.43 19.38
N CYS A 129 13.29 -12.50 18.21
CA CYS A 129 12.95 -11.65 17.05
C CYS A 129 12.26 -12.42 15.91
N ASP A 130 11.84 -13.66 16.16
CA ASP A 130 11.07 -14.50 15.23
C ASP A 130 9.57 -14.20 15.39
N ASP A 131 9.17 -13.07 14.81
CA ASP A 131 7.78 -12.58 14.82
C ASP A 131 7.35 -12.06 13.43
N SER A 132 6.17 -11.47 13.34
CA SER A 132 5.61 -10.83 12.16
C SER A 132 5.95 -9.34 12.11
N TYR A 133 6.60 -8.93 11.04
CA TYR A 133 6.99 -7.53 10.80
C TYR A 133 6.42 -7.02 9.49
N ASP A 134 5.98 -5.77 9.51
CA ASP A 134 5.68 -4.99 8.33
C ASP A 134 6.89 -4.16 7.94
N ILE A 135 7.48 -4.48 6.80
CA ILE A 135 8.62 -3.75 6.23
C ILE A 135 8.07 -2.72 5.24
N ILE A 136 8.43 -1.46 5.42
CA ILE A 136 7.95 -0.36 4.58
C ILE A 136 9.06 0.07 3.62
N ILE A 137 8.85 -0.18 2.34
CA ILE A 137 9.66 0.40 1.27
C ILE A 137 9.14 1.80 0.99
N ASP A 138 9.98 2.81 1.20
CA ASP A 138 9.62 4.21 1.05
C ASP A 138 9.46 4.64 -0.43
N GLU A 139 9.08 5.91 -0.61
CA GLU A 139 8.91 6.54 -1.93
C GLU A 139 10.20 6.62 -2.77
N ASN A 140 11.37 6.46 -2.15
CA ASN A 140 12.68 6.44 -2.80
C ASN A 140 13.19 5.01 -3.05
N GLY A 141 12.41 3.99 -2.69
CA GLY A 141 12.78 2.58 -2.82
C GLY A 141 13.75 2.10 -1.73
N LYS A 142 13.89 2.81 -0.61
CA LYS A 142 14.67 2.36 0.56
C LYS A 142 13.76 1.68 1.58
N ILE A 143 14.32 0.86 2.46
CA ILE A 143 13.58 0.46 3.66
C ILE A 143 13.51 1.69 4.58
N GLY A 144 12.32 2.26 4.69
CA GLY A 144 12.07 3.49 5.45
C GLY A 144 11.73 3.19 6.91
N ASP A 145 10.86 2.22 7.15
CA ASP A 145 10.45 1.83 8.50
C ASP A 145 10.14 0.34 8.59
N ILE A 146 10.11 -0.16 9.83
CA ILE A 146 9.72 -1.53 10.18
C ILE A 146 8.82 -1.45 11.39
N GLU A 147 7.65 -2.06 11.30
CA GLU A 147 6.64 -2.10 12.35
C GLU A 147 6.35 -3.55 12.73
N VAL A 148 5.90 -3.78 13.96
CA VAL A 148 5.32 -5.07 14.34
C VAL A 148 3.94 -5.16 13.70
N ASP A 149 3.66 -6.24 12.96
CA ASP A 149 2.39 -6.40 12.24
C ASP A 149 1.21 -6.54 13.22
N ARG A 150 1.38 -7.31 14.31
CA ARG A 150 0.31 -7.56 15.30
C ARG A 150 0.87 -7.75 16.68
N LEU A 151 0.14 -7.25 17.68
CA LEU A 151 0.41 -7.60 19.06
C LEU A 151 0.00 -9.06 19.33
N PRO A 152 0.77 -9.81 20.12
CA PRO A 152 0.39 -11.13 20.55
C PRO A 152 -0.92 -11.10 21.34
N THR A 153 -1.82 -12.05 21.06
CA THR A 153 -3.17 -12.09 21.66
C THR A 153 -3.20 -12.47 23.13
N PHE A 154 -2.05 -12.85 23.71
CA PHE A 154 -1.91 -13.24 25.12
C PHE A 154 -1.43 -12.10 26.02
N LEU A 155 -1.16 -10.91 25.46
CA LEU A 155 -0.87 -9.71 26.23
C LEU A 155 -2.18 -9.08 26.68
N ASP A 156 -2.44 -9.04 27.98
CA ASP A 156 -3.72 -8.62 28.55
C ASP A 156 -3.64 -7.26 29.25
N THR A 157 -2.44 -6.74 29.48
CA THR A 157 -2.19 -5.48 30.18
C THR A 157 -1.35 -4.50 29.36
N GLN A 158 -1.52 -3.20 29.64
CA GLN A 158 -0.71 -2.16 29.00
C GLN A 158 0.79 -2.31 29.32
N GLU A 159 1.12 -2.77 30.53
CA GLU A 159 2.51 -2.98 30.95
C GLU A 159 3.19 -4.09 30.13
N GLU A 160 2.49 -5.20 29.90
CA GLU A 160 2.99 -6.29 29.02
C GLU A 160 3.14 -5.83 27.57
N ILE A 161 2.20 -5.01 27.07
CA ILE A 161 2.30 -4.43 25.72
C ILE A 161 3.51 -3.49 25.62
N ASP A 162 3.70 -2.60 26.60
CA ASP A 162 4.81 -1.65 26.59
C ASP A 162 6.17 -2.37 26.68
N GLU A 163 6.27 -3.43 27.48
CA GLU A 163 7.46 -4.26 27.60
C GLU A 163 7.77 -5.01 26.30
N TYR A 164 6.75 -5.63 25.70
CA TYR A 164 6.87 -6.30 24.40
C TYR A 164 7.26 -5.32 23.28
N MET A 165 6.65 -4.14 23.22
CA MET A 165 6.96 -3.12 22.21
C MET A 165 8.40 -2.63 22.34
N LYS A 166 8.86 -2.38 23.57
CA LYS A 166 10.26 -2.01 23.83
C LYS A 166 11.24 -3.09 23.38
N HIS A 167 10.89 -4.37 23.56
CA HIS A 167 11.69 -5.47 23.04
C HIS A 167 11.72 -5.47 21.50
N CYS A 168 10.56 -5.28 20.87
CA CYS A 168 10.46 -5.22 19.41
C CYS A 168 11.29 -4.08 18.81
N GLU A 169 11.43 -2.94 19.49
CA GLU A 169 12.31 -1.84 19.05
C GLU A 169 13.76 -2.30 18.85
N GLU A 170 14.29 -3.19 19.71
CA GLU A 170 15.66 -3.72 19.55
C GLU A 170 15.78 -4.60 18.30
N CYS A 171 14.82 -5.50 18.06
CA CYS A 171 14.78 -6.32 16.85
C CYS A 171 14.66 -5.44 15.58
N ILE A 172 13.79 -4.42 15.62
CA ILE A 172 13.57 -3.47 14.53
C ILE A 172 14.85 -2.73 14.17
N GLU A 173 15.61 -2.23 15.16
CA GLU A 173 16.87 -1.52 14.89
C GLU A 173 17.93 -2.44 14.26
N ILE A 174 17.99 -3.70 14.69
CA ILE A 174 18.88 -4.70 14.08
C ILE A 174 18.49 -4.94 12.61
N PHE A 175 17.20 -5.12 12.32
CA PHE A 175 16.71 -5.30 10.96
C PHE A 175 16.92 -4.07 10.09
N LYS A 176 16.63 -2.87 10.60
CA LYS A 176 16.91 -1.59 9.91
C LYS A 176 18.39 -1.51 9.52
N ASN A 177 19.30 -1.82 10.43
CA ASN A 177 20.73 -1.80 10.15
C ASN A 177 21.15 -2.86 9.11
N GLN A 178 20.55 -4.05 9.15
CA GLN A 178 20.82 -5.12 8.19
C GLN A 178 20.31 -4.76 6.78
N LEU A 179 19.15 -4.12 6.70
CA LEU A 179 18.47 -3.82 5.43
C LEU A 179 18.82 -2.45 4.84
N LYS A 180 19.55 -1.58 5.54
CA LYS A 180 19.84 -0.19 5.14
C LYS A 180 20.41 -0.01 3.73
N ASN A 181 21.14 -1.02 3.25
CA ASN A 181 21.81 -0.97 1.95
C ASN A 181 20.90 -1.39 0.79
N LEU A 182 19.76 -2.02 1.08
CA LEU A 182 18.81 -2.39 0.04
C LEU A 182 18.32 -1.14 -0.70
N GLN A 183 18.18 -1.30 -2.01
CA GLN A 183 17.61 -0.31 -2.89
C GLN A 183 16.67 -1.06 -3.82
N PHE A 184 15.41 -0.69 -3.80
CA PHE A 184 14.41 -1.18 -4.71
C PHE A 184 14.10 -0.12 -5.76
N ASP A 185 13.48 -0.54 -6.85
CA ASP A 185 12.94 0.38 -7.85
C ASP A 185 11.85 1.28 -7.26
N ILE A 186 11.54 2.38 -7.94
CA ILE A 186 10.48 3.30 -7.49
C ILE A 186 9.21 2.96 -8.25
N ILE A 187 8.13 2.71 -7.49
CA ILE A 187 6.78 2.62 -8.04
C ILE A 187 6.01 3.88 -7.68
N LYS A 188 5.19 4.34 -8.63
CA LYS A 188 4.31 5.48 -8.46
C LYS A 188 2.86 5.08 -8.64
N TRP A 189 1.98 5.80 -7.97
CA TRP A 189 0.54 5.76 -8.15
C TRP A 189 0.09 7.06 -8.81
N ASN A 190 -0.42 6.99 -10.05
CA ASN A 190 -0.82 8.18 -10.83
C ASN A 190 0.29 9.24 -10.93
N GLY A 191 1.55 8.80 -10.99
CA GLY A 191 2.74 9.64 -11.16
C GLY A 191 3.33 10.18 -9.86
N PHE A 192 2.81 9.79 -8.70
CA PHE A 192 3.37 10.11 -7.39
C PHE A 192 4.00 8.85 -6.78
N PRO A 193 5.28 8.87 -6.39
CA PRO A 193 5.88 7.77 -5.63
C PRO A 193 5.00 7.35 -4.45
N TYR A 194 4.91 6.05 -4.17
CA TYR A 194 4.12 5.55 -3.05
C TYR A 194 4.93 4.54 -2.22
N GLN A 195 4.61 4.49 -0.93
CA GLN A 195 5.19 3.55 0.02
C GLN A 195 4.51 2.19 -0.09
N GLU A 196 5.30 1.12 -0.06
CA GLU A 196 4.78 -0.24 -0.13
C GLU A 196 5.11 -0.98 1.15
N ARG A 197 4.07 -1.54 1.77
CA ARG A 197 4.16 -2.37 2.95
C ARG A 197 4.20 -3.83 2.51
N ILE A 198 5.20 -4.57 2.97
CA ILE A 198 5.30 -6.01 2.80
C ILE A 198 5.34 -6.66 4.17
N ARG A 199 4.67 -7.80 4.30
CA ARG A 199 4.64 -8.58 5.53
C ARG A 199 5.72 -9.67 5.49
N LEU A 200 6.47 -9.79 6.57
CA LEU A 200 7.48 -10.83 6.78
C LEU A 200 7.16 -11.59 8.07
N GLU A 201 6.85 -12.88 7.96
CA GLU A 201 6.57 -13.74 9.11
C GLU A 201 7.76 -14.68 9.32
N LEU A 202 8.41 -14.59 10.49
CA LEU A 202 9.65 -15.28 10.80
C LEU A 202 9.43 -16.32 11.90
N ASP A 203 9.86 -17.56 11.66
CA ASP A 203 9.90 -18.61 12.70
C ASP A 203 11.35 -19.12 12.84
N TYR A 204 11.87 -19.19 14.06
CA TYR A 204 13.18 -19.81 14.31
C TYR A 204 13.08 -21.17 15.00
N PHE A 205 13.67 -22.19 14.38
CA PHE A 205 13.79 -23.53 14.96
C PHE A 205 15.25 -23.88 15.20
N LYS A 206 15.63 -24.24 16.43
CA LYS A 206 17.04 -24.59 16.78
C LYS A 206 17.68 -25.66 15.88
N LYS A 207 16.89 -26.52 15.24
CA LYS A 207 17.39 -27.57 14.32
C LYS A 207 17.35 -27.16 12.85
N ASP A 208 16.34 -26.40 12.45
CA ASP A 208 16.02 -26.13 11.05
C ASP A 208 16.40 -24.71 10.61
N GLY A 209 16.79 -23.85 11.57
CA GLY A 209 17.18 -22.47 11.36
C GLY A 209 15.97 -21.54 11.25
N LEU A 210 16.19 -20.37 10.66
CA LEU A 210 15.15 -19.39 10.37
C LEU A 210 14.36 -19.78 9.12
N GLU A 211 13.04 -19.74 9.22
CA GLU A 211 12.09 -19.94 8.14
C GLU A 211 11.26 -18.67 7.90
N ASN A 212 10.85 -18.47 6.64
CA ASN A 212 9.87 -17.46 6.24
C ASN A 212 8.49 -18.14 6.09
N ARG A 213 7.47 -17.62 6.77
CA ARG A 213 6.08 -18.12 6.78
C ARG A 213 5.10 -17.23 6.04
N THR A 214 5.55 -16.17 5.38
CA THR A 214 4.66 -15.32 4.58
C THR A 214 3.95 -16.16 3.51
N TYR A 215 2.63 -15.96 3.39
CA TYR A 215 1.73 -16.65 2.46
C TYR A 215 1.07 -15.69 1.48
#